data_AF-A0AAV0XBG7-F1
#
_entry.id   AF-A0AAV0XBG7-F1
#
_cell.length_a   1.000
_cell.length_b   1.000
_cell.length_c   1.000
_cell.angle_alpha   90.00
_cell.angle_beta   90.00
_cell.angle_gamma   90.00
#
_symmetry.space_group_name_H-M   'P 1'
#
loop_
_entity.id
_entity.type
_entity.pdbx_description
1 polymer ?
#
loop_
_entity_poly.entity_id
_entity_poly.type
_entity_poly.pdbx_seq_one_letter_code
_entity_poly.pdbx_strand_id
1 'polypeptide(L)'
;MLLSDDAEPLANINQIVDIFIEQSMVQQCTKFLLEALKHNREAEGPLQTRLLEMNLISAPQVADAILGNQMFTHYDRAHVAVYDPFYN
;
A
#
# COMPACT_ATOMS: atom_id res chain seq x y z
N MET A 1 32.25 -8.19 -21.91
CA MET A 1 30.97 -8.07 -22.63
C MET A 1 29.95 -7.64 -21.60
N LEU A 2 29.25 -6.53 -21.84
CA LEU A 2 28.38 -5.82 -20.89
C LEU A 2 27.42 -6.76 -20.16
N LEU A 3 27.35 -6.61 -18.84
CA LEU A 3 26.15 -6.96 -18.08
C LEU A 3 25.10 -5.92 -18.48
N SER A 4 24.15 -6.30 -19.32
CA SER A 4 22.98 -5.48 -19.56
C SER A 4 22.15 -5.48 -18.28
N ASP A 5 22.23 -4.37 -17.54
CA ASP A 5 21.37 -4.03 -16.39
C ASP A 5 19.93 -3.69 -16.85
N ASP A 6 19.44 -4.39 -17.88
CA ASP A 6 18.08 -4.28 -18.45
C ASP A 6 17.20 -5.42 -17.92
N ALA A 7 17.32 -5.77 -16.64
CA ALA A 7 16.33 -6.60 -16.00
C ALA A 7 15.07 -5.74 -15.82
N GLU A 8 14.11 -5.86 -16.76
CA GLU A 8 12.74 -5.43 -16.51
C GLU A 8 12.36 -5.90 -15.09
N PRO A 9 11.77 -5.03 -14.24
CA PRO A 9 11.40 -5.42 -12.89
C PRO A 9 10.56 -6.69 -12.96
N LEU A 10 11.07 -7.77 -12.36
CA LEU A 10 10.58 -9.15 -12.53
C LEU A 10 9.08 -9.32 -12.27
N ALA A 11 8.45 -8.38 -11.56
CA ALA A 11 7.01 -8.20 -11.51
C ALA A 11 6.66 -6.74 -11.15
N ASN A 12 5.56 -6.22 -11.68
CA ASN A 12 5.03 -4.92 -11.28
C ASN A 12 4.42 -5.05 -9.87
N ILE A 13 4.76 -4.13 -8.97
CA ILE A 13 4.24 -4.10 -7.60
C ILE A 13 2.70 -4.15 -7.55
N ASN A 14 2.01 -3.54 -8.51
CA ASN A 14 0.56 -3.60 -8.60
C ASN A 14 0.07 -5.03 -8.86
N GLN A 15 0.73 -5.78 -9.74
CA GLN A 15 0.39 -7.19 -10.01
C GLN A 15 0.57 -8.06 -8.76
N ILE A 16 1.64 -7.83 -7.99
CA ILE A 16 1.86 -8.56 -6.73
C ILE A 16 0.74 -8.28 -5.73
N VAL A 17 0.33 -7.00 -5.61
CA VAL A 17 -0.78 -6.59 -4.75
C VAL A 17 -2.09 -7.24 -5.18
N ASP A 18 -2.39 -7.24 -6.48
CA ASP A 18 -3.61 -7.83 -7.02
C ASP A 18 -3.67 -9.34 -6.70
N ILE A 19 -2.55 -10.07 -6.85
CA ILE A 19 -2.46 -11.51 -6.49
C ILE A 19 -2.77 -11.74 -5.00
N PHE A 20 -2.23 -10.91 -4.10
CA PHE A 20 -2.52 -11.07 -2.68
C PHE A 20 -4.00 -10.80 -2.36
N ILE A 21 -4.59 -9.78 -3.00
CA ILE A 21 -6.00 -9.43 -2.78
C ILE A 21 -6.91 -10.55 -3.31
N GLU A 22 -6.64 -11.09 -4.50
CA GLU A 22 -7.37 -12.22 -5.08
C GLU A 22 -7.36 -13.46 -4.18
N GLN A 23 -6.24 -13.70 -3.48
CA GLN A 23 -6.10 -14.81 -2.53
C GLN A 23 -6.60 -14.49 -1.11
N SER A 24 -7.22 -13.32 -0.90
CA SER A 24 -7.64 -12.84 0.43
C SER A 24 -6.48 -12.76 1.45
N MET A 25 -5.25 -12.58 0.97
CA MET A 25 -4.01 -12.53 1.75
C MET A 25 -3.65 -11.08 2.16
N VAL A 26 -4.62 -10.39 2.78
CA VAL A 26 -4.50 -8.96 3.14
C VAL A 26 -3.29 -8.69 4.03
N GLN A 27 -3.06 -9.51 5.07
CA GLN A 27 -1.95 -9.26 6.01
C GLN A 27 -0.58 -9.39 5.34
N GLN A 28 -0.43 -10.34 4.41
CA GLN A 28 0.81 -10.52 3.65
C GLN A 28 1.03 -9.36 2.69
N CYS A 29 -0.04 -8.93 2.00
CA CYS A 29 -0.02 -7.73 1.17
C CYS A 29 0.42 -6.49 1.96
N THR A 30 -0.16 -6.29 3.15
CA THR A 30 0.18 -5.16 4.03
C THR A 30 1.65 -5.18 4.42
N LYS A 31 2.20 -6.33 4.86
CA LYS A 31 3.63 -6.43 5.19
C LYS A 31 4.53 -6.14 3.99
N PHE A 32 4.19 -6.67 2.82
CA PHE A 32 4.92 -6.43 1.58
C PHE A 32 4.93 -4.95 1.21
N LEU A 33 3.76 -4.29 1.24
CA LEU A 33 3.63 -2.88 0.91
C LEU A 33 4.28 -1.97 1.95
N LEU A 34 4.22 -2.29 3.25
CA LEU A 34 4.93 -1.51 4.28
C LEU A 34 6.44 -1.48 4.02
N GLU A 35 7.05 -2.60 3.61
CA GLU A 35 8.46 -2.63 3.26
C GLU A 35 8.77 -1.91 1.95
N ALA A 36 7.91 -2.06 0.94
CA ALA A 36 8.09 -1.41 -0.36
C ALA A 36 7.94 0.12 -0.26
N LEU A 37 7.05 0.61 0.60
CA LEU A 37 6.68 2.01 0.76
C LEU A 37 7.41 2.70 1.93
N LYS A 38 8.38 2.04 2.58
CA LYS A 38 9.06 2.57 3.78
C LYS A 38 9.79 3.90 3.58
N HIS A 39 10.07 4.27 2.33
CA HIS A 39 10.71 5.53 1.97
C HIS A 39 9.72 6.67 1.77
N ASN A 40 8.40 6.38 1.86
CA ASN A 40 7.30 7.34 1.77
C ASN A 40 7.49 8.31 0.59
N ARG A 41 7.72 7.79 -0.62
CA ARG A 41 7.98 8.64 -1.79
C ARG A 41 6.66 9.12 -2.39
N GLU A 42 6.65 10.34 -2.93
CA GLU A 42 5.47 10.91 -3.59
C GLU A 42 4.99 10.09 -4.80
N ALA A 43 5.92 9.56 -5.58
CA ALA A 43 5.60 8.69 -6.73
C ALA A 43 4.85 7.40 -6.32
N GLU A 44 4.94 7.02 -5.04
CA GLU A 44 4.30 5.83 -4.48
C GLU A 44 2.94 6.16 -3.83
N GLY A 45 2.48 7.42 -3.89
CA GLY A 45 1.21 7.89 -3.32
C GLY A 45 0.00 7.01 -3.65
N PRO A 46 -0.21 6.59 -4.93
CA PRO A 46 -1.31 5.68 -5.26
C PRO A 46 -1.26 4.34 -4.52
N LEU A 47 -0.07 3.79 -4.27
CA LEU A 47 0.11 2.55 -3.52
C LEU A 47 -0.13 2.76 -2.02
N GLN A 48 0.25 3.92 -1.48
CA GLN A 48 -0.09 4.30 -0.10
C GLN A 48 -1.61 4.38 0.08
N THR A 49 -2.33 4.99 -0.86
CA THR A 49 -3.81 5.04 -0.84
C THR A 49 -4.41 3.63 -0.87
N ARG A 50 -3.95 2.78 -1.79
CA ARG A 50 -4.45 1.40 -1.93
C ARG A 50 -4.18 0.57 -0.67
N LEU A 51 -3.01 0.73 -0.04
CA LEU A 51 -2.68 0.07 1.22
C LEU A 51 -3.65 0.46 2.33
N LEU A 52 -3.91 1.76 2.48
CA LEU A 52 -4.83 2.27 3.51
C LEU A 52 -6.26 1.80 3.26
N GLU A 53 -6.76 1.90 2.03
CA GLU A 53 -8.09 1.46 1.63
C GLU A 53 -8.33 -0.02 1.96
N MET A 54 -7.41 -0.90 1.56
CA MET A 54 -7.51 -2.33 1.82
C MET A 54 -7.54 -2.63 3.33
N ASN A 55 -6.69 -1.94 4.12
CA ASN A 55 -6.66 -2.15 5.57
C ASN A 55 -7.86 -1.52 6.28
N LEU A 56 -8.40 -0.38 5.84
CA LEU A 56 -9.60 0.20 6.45
C LEU A 56 -10.81 -0.72 6.32
N ILE A 57 -10.93 -1.47 5.23
CA ILE A 57 -12.01 -2.43 5.02
C ILE A 57 -11.76 -3.74 5.79
N SER A 58 -10.54 -4.27 5.71
CA SER A 58 -10.26 -5.66 6.11
C SER A 58 -9.58 -5.79 7.48
N ALA A 59 -8.87 -4.76 7.93
CA ALA A 59 -8.11 -4.74 9.18
C ALA A 59 -7.99 -3.30 9.74
N PRO A 60 -9.10 -2.68 10.20
CA PRO A 60 -9.14 -1.27 10.59
C PRO A 60 -8.04 -0.90 11.60
N GLN A 61 -7.77 -1.79 12.56
CA GLN A 61 -6.74 -1.59 13.58
C GLN A 61 -5.32 -1.40 13.00
N VAL A 62 -5.05 -1.97 11.83
CA VAL A 62 -3.76 -1.81 11.15
C VAL A 62 -3.72 -0.48 10.42
N ALA A 63 -4.82 -0.07 9.79
CA ALA A 63 -4.93 1.26 9.18
C ALA A 63 -4.78 2.37 10.24
N ASP A 64 -5.44 2.23 11.39
CA ASP A 64 -5.32 3.15 12.52
C ASP A 64 -3.87 3.29 12.99
N ALA A 65 -3.15 2.17 13.10
CA ALA A 65 -1.75 2.18 13.48
C ALA A 65 -0.86 2.88 12.44
N ILE A 66 -1.11 2.65 11.15
CA ILE A 66 -0.36 3.29 10.05
C ILE A 66 -0.58 4.80 10.05
N LEU A 67 -1.85 5.23 10.17
CA LEU A 67 -2.24 6.64 10.21
C LEU A 67 -1.74 7.33 11.49
N GLY A 68 -1.91 6.69 12.64
CA GLY A 68 -1.47 7.20 13.94
C GLY A 68 0.05 7.34 14.06
N ASN A 69 0.81 6.44 13.42
CA ASN A 69 2.27 6.51 13.36
C ASN A 69 2.80 7.43 12.25
N GLN A 70 1.91 8.06 11.46
CA GLN A 70 2.28 8.94 10.36
C GLN A 70 3.25 8.30 9.35
N MET A 71 3.10 7.00 9.09
CA MET A 71 4.04 6.26 8.22
C MET A 71 3.97 6.72 6.75
N PHE A 72 2.84 7.30 6.33
CA PHE A 72 2.59 7.74 4.96
C PHE A 72 2.04 9.15 4.92
N THR A 73 2.43 9.93 3.91
CA THR A 73 2.01 11.34 3.76
C THR A 73 1.50 11.73 2.37
N HIS A 74 1.66 10.85 1.37
CA HIS A 74 1.37 11.13 -0.04
C HIS A 74 0.11 10.42 -0.57
N TYR A 75 -0.63 9.75 0.31
CA TYR A 75 -1.90 9.13 -0.03
C TYR A 75 -3.00 10.17 -0.26
N ASP A 76 -4.04 9.75 -1.00
CA ASP A 76 -5.24 10.55 -1.22
C ASP A 76 -6.11 10.53 0.04
N ARG A 77 -6.03 11.62 0.81
CA ARG A 77 -6.79 11.78 2.06
C ARG A 77 -8.29 11.83 1.83
N ALA A 78 -8.75 12.40 0.72
CA ALA A 78 -10.18 12.51 0.44
C ALA A 78 -10.77 11.12 0.15
N HIS A 79 -10.04 10.30 -0.59
CA HIS A 79 -10.43 8.90 -0.85
C HIS A 79 -10.41 8.06 0.41
N VAL A 80 -9.33 8.13 1.20
CA VAL A 80 -9.19 7.35 2.45
C VAL A 80 -10.26 7.72 3.49
N ALA A 81 -10.65 9.00 3.59
CA ALA A 81 -11.67 9.47 4.53
C ALA A 81 -13.06 8.86 4.28
N VAL A 82 -13.39 8.42 3.06
CA VAL A 82 -14.66 7.74 2.75
C VAL A 82 -14.80 6.42 3.50
N TYR A 83 -13.67 5.77 3.80
CA TYR A 83 -13.61 4.48 4.49
C TYR A 83 -13.38 4.61 6.00
N ASP A 84 -13.13 5.82 6.51
CA ASP A 84 -12.99 6.07 7.94
C ASP A 84 -14.40 6.18 8.57
N PRO A 85 -14.80 5.23 9.45
CA PRO A 85 -16.12 5.22 10.05
C PRO A 85 -16.39 6.42 10.97
N PHE A 86 -15.35 7.18 11.35
CA PHE A 86 -15.46 8.36 12.22
C PHE A 86 -15.64 9.68 11.46
N TYR A 87 -15.67 9.67 10.13
CA TYR A 87 -15.76 10.88 9.30
C TYR A 87 -17.19 11.28 8.89
N ASN A 88 -18.23 10.72 9.52
CA ASN A 88 -19.65 11.06 9.30
C ASN A 88 -20.39 11.37 10.62
#